data_AF-A0A376MXC3-F1
#
_entry.id   AF-A0A376MXC3-F1
#
_cell.length_a   1.000
_cell.length_b   1.000
_cell.length_c   1.000
_cell.angle_alpha   90.00
_cell.angle_beta   90.00
_cell.angle_gamma   90.00
#
_symmetry.space_group_name_H-M   'P 1'
#
loop_
_entity.id
_entity.type
_entity.pdbx_description
1 polymer ?
#
loop_
_entity_poly.entity_id
_entity_poly.type
_entity_poly.pdbx_seq_one_letter_code
_entity_poly.pdbx_strand_id
1 'polypeptide(L)'
;MLEKLAPTWLGGMPAIIKPATATAQLTQAMVKSIVDSGLVPEGAISLICGSAGDLLDHLDSQDVVTFTGSATTGQMLRVQPNIVAKSIPFTMEADSLNCCVLGEDVTPRSTGVCAVYS
;
A
#
# COMPACT_ATOMS: atom_id res chain seq x y z
N MET A 1 0.76 -2.32 -4.06
CA MET A 1 1.62 -1.39 -4.83
C MET A 1 0.95 -1.00 -6.13
N LEU A 2 0.83 -1.89 -7.13
CA LEU A 2 0.21 -1.53 -8.41
C LEU A 2 -1.28 -1.16 -8.28
N GLU A 3 -2.01 -1.79 -7.37
CA GLU A 3 -3.40 -1.43 -7.08
C GLU A 3 -3.56 -0.02 -6.49
N LYS A 4 -2.51 0.54 -5.84
CA LYS A 4 -2.48 1.95 -5.41
C LYS A 4 -1.97 2.86 -6.52
N LEU A 5 -1.02 2.39 -7.32
CA LEU A 5 -0.41 3.19 -8.39
C LEU A 5 -1.42 3.56 -9.49
N ALA A 6 -2.27 2.62 -9.91
CA ALA A 6 -3.27 2.86 -10.95
C ALA A 6 -4.24 4.02 -10.59
N PRO A 7 -4.91 4.03 -9.43
CA PRO A 7 -5.72 5.17 -9.03
C PRO A 7 -4.91 6.44 -8.75
N THR A 8 -3.66 6.35 -8.27
CA THR A 8 -2.78 7.52 -8.10
C THR A 8 -2.51 8.23 -9.43
N TRP A 9 -2.15 7.49 -10.49
CA TRP A 9 -1.94 8.07 -11.81
C TRP A 9 -3.23 8.54 -12.47
N LEU A 10 -4.32 7.79 -12.34
CA LEU A 10 -5.62 8.23 -12.84
C LEU A 10 -6.09 9.51 -12.13
N GLY A 11 -5.75 9.66 -10.85
CA GLY A 11 -5.96 10.87 -10.06
C GLY A 11 -5.01 12.02 -10.37
N GLY A 12 -4.05 11.83 -11.28
CA GLY A 12 -3.13 12.88 -11.73
C GLY A 12 -1.97 13.18 -10.79
N MET A 13 -1.62 12.25 -9.89
CA MET A 13 -0.52 12.41 -8.93
C MET A 13 0.69 11.54 -9.30
N PRO A 14 1.93 12.03 -9.15
CA PRO A 14 3.11 11.17 -9.17
C PRO A 14 3.18 10.32 -7.90
N ALA A 15 3.91 9.21 -7.94
CA ALA A 15 4.02 8.29 -6.80
C ALA A 15 5.47 8.06 -6.36
N ILE A 16 5.74 8.17 -5.06
CA ILE A 16 6.96 7.65 -4.43
C ILE A 16 6.61 6.34 -3.71
N ILE A 17 7.10 5.22 -4.22
CA ILE A 17 6.82 3.91 -3.65
C ILE A 17 7.98 3.49 -2.74
N LYS A 18 7.65 3.10 -1.52
CA LYS A 18 8.59 2.48 -0.58
C LYS A 18 8.10 1.07 -0.22
N PRO A 19 8.57 0.02 -0.90
CA PRO A 19 8.13 -1.35 -0.64
C PRO A 19 8.68 -1.88 0.69
N ALA A 20 8.10 -2.98 1.17
CA ALA A 20 8.69 -3.76 2.25
C ALA A 20 10.07 -4.28 1.81
N THR A 21 11.08 -4.14 2.67
CA THR A 21 12.47 -4.48 2.35
C THR A 21 12.65 -5.94 1.94
N ALA A 22 11.87 -6.86 2.54
CA ALA A 22 11.98 -8.30 2.28
C ALA A 22 11.73 -8.71 0.81
N THR A 23 10.95 -7.93 0.07
CA THR A 23 10.54 -8.26 -1.31
C THR A 23 10.72 -7.08 -2.28
N ALA A 24 11.56 -6.11 -1.91
CA ALA A 24 11.77 -4.87 -2.65
C ALA A 24 12.30 -5.12 -4.09
N GLN A 25 13.06 -6.18 -4.32
CA GLN A 25 13.59 -6.58 -5.62
C GLN A 25 12.50 -6.78 -6.68
N LEU A 26 11.35 -7.36 -6.30
CA LEU A 26 10.24 -7.55 -7.24
C LEU A 26 9.59 -6.21 -7.58
N THR A 27 9.43 -5.33 -6.59
CA THR A 27 8.91 -3.98 -6.80
C THR A 27 9.85 -3.17 -7.71
N GLN A 28 11.16 -3.27 -7.49
CA GLN A 28 12.16 -2.62 -8.34
C GLN A 28 12.10 -3.11 -9.79
N ALA A 29 11.98 -4.43 -10.01
CA ALA A 29 11.83 -4.98 -11.36
C ALA A 29 10.58 -4.42 -12.06
N MET A 30 9.47 -4.28 -11.34
CA MET A 30 8.24 -3.67 -11.89
C MET A 30 8.42 -2.19 -12.23
N VAL A 31 8.99 -1.39 -11.33
CA VAL A 31 9.26 0.03 -11.59
C VAL A 31 10.23 0.20 -12.75
N LYS A 32 11.27 -0.63 -12.82
CA LYS A 32 12.22 -0.62 -13.93
C LYS A 32 11.52 -0.89 -15.26
N SER A 33 10.68 -1.92 -15.36
CA SER A 33 9.92 -2.21 -16.59
C SER A 33 8.99 -1.06 -16.98
N ILE A 34 8.37 -0.39 -16.01
CA ILE A 34 7.52 0.79 -16.26
C ILE A 34 8.36 1.94 -16.83
N VAL A 35 9.49 2.28 -16.20
CA VAL A 35 10.33 3.39 -16.63
C VAL A 35 10.99 3.10 -17.99
N ASP A 36 11.54 1.90 -18.16
CA ASP A 36 12.20 1.48 -19.40
C ASP A 36 11.23 1.42 -20.60
N SER A 37 9.92 1.34 -20.35
CA SER A 37 8.90 1.39 -21.41
C SER A 37 8.76 2.76 -22.08
N GLY A 38 9.17 3.85 -21.40
CA GLY A 38 9.01 5.22 -21.88
C GLY A 38 7.56 5.71 -21.97
N LEU A 39 6.58 4.95 -21.45
CA LEU A 39 5.16 5.30 -21.53
C LEU A 39 4.74 6.38 -20.53
N VAL A 40 5.45 6.51 -19.41
CA VAL A 40 5.15 7.50 -18.37
C VAL A 40 6.20 8.62 -18.37
N PRO A 41 5.82 9.86 -18.04
CA PRO A 41 6.77 10.96 -17.90
C PRO A 41 7.80 10.70 -16.80
N GLU A 42 8.99 11.29 -16.94
CA GLU A 42 9.98 11.33 -15.86
C GLU A 42 9.37 12.00 -14.61
N GLY A 43 9.62 11.41 -13.44
CA GLY A 43 9.08 11.89 -12.16
C GLY A 43 7.67 11.39 -11.84
N ALA A 44 6.96 10.74 -12.78
CA ALA A 44 5.64 10.15 -12.50
C ALA A 44 5.69 8.98 -11.50
N ILE A 45 6.86 8.36 -11.34
CA ILE A 45 7.11 7.28 -10.39
C ILE A 45 8.56 7.31 -9.88
N SER A 46 8.71 7.17 -8.57
CA SER A 46 9.98 7.04 -7.86
C SER A 46 9.94 5.86 -6.90
N LEU A 47 11.11 5.29 -6.58
CA LEU A 47 11.22 4.10 -5.73
C LEU A 47 12.32 4.28 -4.68
N ILE A 48 12.02 3.96 -3.42
CA ILE A 48 12.98 3.94 -2.32
C ILE A 48 13.01 2.54 -1.70
N CYS A 49 14.09 1.78 -1.93
CA CYS A 49 14.31 0.48 -1.29
C CYS A 49 15.16 0.66 -0.02
N GLY A 50 14.53 0.54 1.15
CA GLY A 50 15.19 0.77 2.44
C GLY A 50 14.37 1.70 3.34
N SER A 51 15.02 2.40 4.27
CA SER A 51 14.35 3.41 5.11
C SER A 51 13.84 4.58 4.26
N ALA A 52 12.75 5.22 4.70
CA ALA A 52 12.28 6.46 4.08
C ALA A 52 13.07 7.68 4.59
N GLY A 53 13.91 7.50 5.63
CA GLY A 53 14.66 8.59 6.25
C GLY A 53 13.72 9.64 6.83
N ASP A 54 13.94 10.88 6.41
CA ASP A 54 13.20 12.09 6.78
C ASP A 54 12.05 12.42 5.80
N LEU A 55 11.76 11.57 4.81
CA LEU A 55 10.76 11.87 3.77
C LEU A 55 9.42 12.38 4.34
N LEU A 56 8.93 11.76 5.41
CA LEU A 56 7.64 12.14 6.02
C LEU A 56 7.68 13.50 6.73
N ASP A 57 8.86 13.95 7.17
CA ASP A 57 9.07 15.26 7.79
C ASP A 57 9.03 16.40 6.75
N HIS A 58 9.23 16.06 5.46
CA HIS A 58 9.30 17.02 4.35
C HIS A 58 8.05 17.07 3.47
N LEU A 59 7.03 16.25 3.75
CA LEU A 59 5.76 16.29 3.02
C LEU A 59 5.05 17.64 3.20
N ASP A 60 4.20 17.99 2.25
CA ASP A 60 3.34 19.16 2.26
C ASP A 60 1.84 18.82 2.23
N SER A 61 1.00 19.83 2.45
CA SER A 61 -0.46 19.65 2.58
C SER A 61 -1.18 19.07 1.35
N GLN A 62 -0.53 19.07 0.18
CA GLN A 62 -1.06 18.45 -1.05
C GLN A 62 -0.64 16.99 -1.22
N ASP A 63 0.24 16.49 -0.35
CA ASP A 63 0.67 15.10 -0.40
C ASP A 63 -0.40 14.18 0.20
N VAL A 64 -0.28 12.90 -0.09
CA VAL A 64 -1.12 11.84 0.47
C VAL A 64 -0.25 10.65 0.85
N VAL A 65 -0.57 9.99 1.96
CA VAL A 65 0.17 8.82 2.43
C VAL A 65 -0.76 7.62 2.48
N THR A 66 -0.45 6.59 1.69
CA THR A 66 -1.17 5.32 1.71
C THR A 66 -0.27 4.20 2.24
N PHE A 67 -0.63 3.63 3.39
CA PHE A 67 0.14 2.59 4.06
C PHE A 67 -0.56 1.22 3.96
N THR A 68 0.24 0.16 3.85
CA THR A 68 -0.19 -1.24 4.02
C THR A 68 0.87 -1.96 4.85
N GLY A 69 0.47 -2.56 5.97
CA GLY A 69 1.40 -3.24 6.87
C GLY A 69 0.72 -3.62 8.19
N SER A 70 1.48 -3.68 9.28
CA SER A 70 0.92 -3.97 10.60
C SER A 70 0.19 -2.75 11.18
N ALA A 71 -0.82 -2.99 12.03
CA ALA A 71 -1.51 -1.94 12.78
C ALA A 71 -0.53 -1.11 13.61
N THR A 72 0.43 -1.74 14.28
CA THR A 72 1.42 -1.04 15.12
C THR A 72 2.22 -0.02 14.33
N THR A 73 2.76 -0.39 13.17
CA THR A 73 3.54 0.53 12.34
C THR A 73 2.64 1.60 11.73
N GLY A 74 1.46 1.23 11.23
CA GLY A 74 0.53 2.18 10.64
C GLY A 74 0.03 3.23 11.63
N GLN A 75 -0.24 2.84 12.89
CA GLN A 75 -0.60 3.76 13.97
C GLN A 75 0.52 4.73 14.31
N MET A 76 1.77 4.25 14.39
CA MET A 76 2.95 5.09 14.62
C MET A 76 3.11 6.13 13.51
N LEU A 77 2.93 5.75 12.24
CA LEU A 77 3.04 6.66 11.10
C LEU A 77 1.89 7.67 11.06
N ARG A 78 0.66 7.23 11.39
CA ARG A 78 -0.53 8.09 11.38
C ARG A 78 -0.41 9.30 12.32
N VAL A 79 0.31 9.14 13.43
CA VAL A 79 0.52 10.21 14.42
C VAL A 79 1.82 11.00 14.20
N GLN A 80 2.50 10.81 13.07
CA GLN A 80 3.73 11.55 12.76
C GLN A 80 3.44 13.07 12.75
N PRO A 81 4.30 13.91 13.36
CA PRO A 81 3.98 15.32 13.61
C PRO A 81 3.65 16.14 12.37
N ASN A 82 4.37 15.95 11.26
CA ASN A 82 4.14 16.69 10.02
C ASN A 82 2.81 16.30 9.36
N ILE A 83 2.47 15.00 9.35
CA ILE A 83 1.19 14.49 8.82
C ILE A 83 0.02 15.13 9.56
N VAL A 84 0.08 15.16 10.90
CA VAL A 84 -0.98 15.76 11.73
C VAL A 84 -1.00 17.28 11.57
N ALA A 85 0.16 17.94 11.63
CA ALA A 85 0.26 19.40 11.56
C ALA A 85 -0.24 19.97 10.22
N LYS A 86 0.06 19.28 9.11
CA LYS A 86 -0.36 19.70 7.76
C LYS A 86 -1.68 19.09 7.31
N SER A 87 -2.34 18.30 8.17
CA SER A 87 -3.60 17.61 7.86
C SER A 87 -3.52 16.74 6.59
N ILE A 88 -2.39 16.07 6.41
CA ILE A 88 -2.12 15.22 5.24
C ILE A 88 -3.03 13.98 5.30
N PRO A 89 -3.79 13.66 4.23
CA PRO A 89 -4.57 12.44 4.17
C PRO A 89 -3.72 11.18 4.39
N PHE A 90 -4.10 10.37 5.36
CA PHE A 90 -3.43 9.12 5.71
C PHE A 90 -4.41 7.94 5.64
N THR A 91 -4.23 7.07 4.65
CA THR A 91 -5.00 5.83 4.50
C THR A 91 -4.17 4.63 4.95
N MET A 92 -4.76 3.73 5.72
CA MET A 92 -4.08 2.58 6.31
C MET A 92 -4.87 1.30 6.07
N GLU A 93 -4.22 0.33 5.46
CA GLU A 93 -4.64 -1.08 5.46
C GLU A 93 -3.77 -1.84 6.46
N ALA A 94 -4.39 -2.42 7.49
CA ALA A 94 -3.72 -3.13 8.57
C ALA A 94 -4.19 -4.59 8.66
N ASP A 95 -3.68 -5.32 9.65
CA ASP A 95 -4.15 -6.67 9.98
C ASP A 95 -5.66 -6.73 10.26
N SER A 96 -6.29 -7.81 9.80
CA SER A 96 -7.72 -8.06 9.95
C SER A 96 -8.01 -9.52 10.31
N LEU A 97 -9.05 -9.75 11.11
CA LEU A 97 -9.62 -11.07 11.33
C LEU A 97 -10.72 -11.31 10.30
N ASN A 98 -10.37 -12.00 9.21
CA ASN A 98 -11.32 -12.33 8.16
C ASN A 98 -12.15 -13.55 8.58
N CYS A 99 -13.48 -13.41 8.65
CA CYS A 99 -14.37 -14.51 9.01
C CYS A 99 -14.83 -15.30 7.76
N CYS A 100 -15.03 -16.62 7.92
CA CYS A 100 -15.80 -17.45 7.00
C CYS A 100 -16.96 -18.05 7.81
N VAL A 101 -18.18 -17.54 7.63
CA VAL A 101 -19.38 -18.03 8.32
C VAL A 101 -20.15 -18.94 7.38
N LEU A 102 -20.46 -20.15 7.84
CA LEU A 102 -21.22 -21.13 7.08
C LEU A 102 -22.73 -20.95 7.34
N GLY A 103 -23.53 -20.98 6.27
CA GLY A 103 -24.99 -21.00 6.38
C GLY A 103 -25.50 -22.31 6.98
N GLU A 104 -26.62 -22.26 7.69
CA GLU A 104 -27.23 -23.44 8.35
C GLU A 104 -27.73 -24.51 7.37
N ASP A 105 -27.99 -24.12 6.12
CA ASP A 105 -28.45 -24.97 5.03
C ASP A 105 -27.30 -25.71 4.31
N VAL A 106 -26.05 -25.43 4.66
CA VAL A 106 -24.90 -26.08 4.05
C VAL A 106 -24.73 -27.49 4.60
N THR A 107 -24.72 -28.47 3.70
CA THR A 107 -24.51 -29.89 4.01
C THR A 107 -23.15 -30.37 3.51
N PRO A 108 -22.61 -31.48 4.04
CA PRO A 108 -21.37 -32.07 3.53
C PRO A 108 -21.39 -32.49 2.05
N ARG A 109 -22.59 -32.57 1.42
CA ARG A 109 -22.77 -32.84 -0.01
C ARG A 109 -22.90 -31.57 -0.85
N SER A 110 -23.11 -30.42 -0.22
CA SER A 110 -23.14 -29.14 -0.90
C SER A 110 -21.76 -28.89 -1.51
N THR A 111 -21.70 -28.56 -2.80
CA THR A 111 -20.47 -28.16 -3.47
C THR A 111 -20.07 -26.76 -3.03
N GLY A 112 -19.49 -26.65 -1.83
CA GLY A 112 -18.98 -25.42 -1.26
C GLY A 112 -17.74 -25.71 -0.42
N VAL A 113 -16.57 -25.32 -0.91
CA VAL A 113 -15.33 -25.44 -0.14
C VAL A 113 -15.18 -24.21 0.76
N CYS A 114 -15.50 -24.33 2.04
CA CYS A 114 -14.77 -23.57 3.06
C CYS A 114 -14.23 -24.58 4.08
N ALA A 115 -13.03 -25.11 3.81
CA ALA A 115 -12.26 -25.87 4.78
C ALA A 115 -11.06 -25.03 5.18
N VAL A 116 -11.20 -24.27 6.26
CA VAL A 116 -10.05 -23.73 7.01
C VAL A 116 -9.83 -24.69 8.17
N TYR A 117 -8.96 -25.68 7.97
CA TYR A 117 -8.41 -26.49 9.06
C TYR A 117 -6.90 -26.24 9.12
N SER A 118 -6.46 -25.48 10.13
CA SER A 118 -5.16 -25.41 10.84
C SER A 118 -4.91 -23.98 11.31
#